data_AF-A0A6G0XTU4-F1
#
_entry.id   AF-A0A6G0XTU4-F1
#
_cell.length_a   1.000
_cell.length_b   1.000
_cell.length_c   1.000
_cell.angle_alpha   90.00
_cell.angle_beta   90.00
_cell.angle_gamma   90.00
#
_symmetry.space_group_name_H-M   'P 1'
#
loop_
_entity.id
_entity.type
_entity.pdbx_description
1 polymer ?
#
loop_
_entity_poly.entity_id
_entity_poly.type
_entity_poly.pdbx_seq_one_letter_code
_entity_poly.pdbx_strand_id
1 'polypeptide(L)'
;MTQKTARTQQLDKPARWTQELDDEFVAYYVEIAGRAHDVASGGKCLKNAGWQAILAKLDGRGNIVDINQLKNRWKRLKEDYVDYAWLVKKFSGDGLQGIDDAKWAELDEGRKHKYSRFRFTPFRHYSVLDGIVGDSMANCEYMRSAAGMRLCNEYANSSVLQSNVSASDESLDHNQEGTVPETMTAAPA
;
A
#
# COMPACT_ATOMS: atom_id res chain seq x y z
N MET A 1 0.81 -48.68 3.87
CA MET A 1 1.76 -47.54 3.92
C MET A 1 1.82 -46.93 2.53
N THR A 2 0.98 -45.93 2.23
CA THR A 2 0.85 -45.40 0.84
C THR A 2 0.59 -43.89 0.79
N GLN A 3 0.89 -43.15 1.85
CA GLN A 3 0.69 -41.69 1.91
C GLN A 3 1.97 -40.88 1.67
N LYS A 4 3.16 -41.50 1.67
CA LYS A 4 4.44 -40.77 1.59
C LYS A 4 4.81 -40.35 0.16
N THR A 5 4.21 -40.95 -0.87
CA THR A 5 4.57 -40.71 -2.28
C THR A 5 3.82 -39.53 -2.91
N ALA A 6 2.61 -39.22 -2.45
CA ALA A 6 1.79 -38.13 -3.01
C ALA A 6 2.26 -36.73 -2.56
N ARG A 7 2.79 -36.62 -1.33
CA ARG A 7 3.21 -35.34 -0.75
C ARG A 7 4.49 -34.77 -1.40
N THR A 8 5.35 -35.66 -1.92
CA THR A 8 6.61 -35.27 -2.56
C THR A 8 6.40 -34.80 -4.01
N GLN A 9 5.35 -35.24 -4.70
CA GLN A 9 5.07 -34.82 -6.10
C GLN A 9 4.43 -33.43 -6.23
N GLN A 10 3.95 -32.83 -5.12
CA GLN A 10 3.45 -31.45 -5.11
C GLN A 10 4.56 -30.40 -4.96
N LEU A 11 5.77 -30.79 -4.52
CA LEU A 11 6.88 -29.86 -4.25
C LEU A 11 7.55 -29.28 -5.51
N ASP A 12 7.36 -29.89 -6.69
CA ASP A 12 8.04 -29.47 -7.93
C ASP A 12 7.19 -28.60 -8.87
N LYS A 13 5.92 -28.34 -8.53
CA LYS A 13 5.05 -27.50 -9.38
C LYS A 13 5.14 -26.02 -8.95
N PRO A 14 5.22 -25.05 -9.87
CA PRO A 14 5.16 -23.65 -9.49
C PRO A 14 3.78 -23.29 -8.92
N ALA A 15 3.71 -22.26 -8.07
CA ALA A 15 2.43 -21.71 -7.62
C ALA A 15 1.63 -21.21 -8.83
N ARG A 16 0.36 -21.60 -8.90
CA ARG A 16 -0.60 -21.20 -9.92
C ARG A 16 -1.66 -20.31 -9.28
N TRP A 17 -1.62 -19.04 -9.64
CA TRP A 17 -2.60 -18.03 -9.24
C TRP A 17 -3.71 -17.96 -10.29
N THR A 18 -4.94 -18.24 -9.88
CA THR A 18 -6.15 -17.93 -10.66
C THR A 18 -6.79 -16.66 -10.12
N GLN A 19 -7.72 -16.08 -10.89
CA GLN A 19 -8.47 -14.91 -10.42
C GLN A 19 -9.27 -15.22 -9.15
N GLU A 20 -9.90 -16.41 -9.05
CA GLU A 20 -10.61 -16.77 -7.83
C GLU A 20 -9.67 -16.88 -6.63
N LEU A 21 -8.48 -17.46 -6.82
CA LEU A 21 -7.48 -17.55 -5.74
C LEU A 21 -6.94 -16.18 -5.33
N ASP A 22 -6.84 -15.22 -6.26
CA ASP A 22 -6.48 -13.85 -5.93
C ASP A 22 -7.57 -13.15 -5.12
N ASP A 23 -8.84 -13.30 -5.51
CA ASP A 23 -10.00 -12.76 -4.79
C ASP A 23 -10.03 -13.29 -3.35
N GLU A 24 -9.88 -14.60 -3.17
CA GLU A 24 -9.83 -15.22 -1.84
C GLU A 24 -8.59 -14.79 -1.04
N PHE A 25 -7.42 -14.74 -1.67
CA PHE A 25 -6.18 -14.32 -1.01
C PHE A 25 -6.30 -12.89 -0.47
N VAL A 26 -6.83 -11.96 -1.26
CA VAL A 26 -7.06 -10.57 -0.84
C VAL A 26 -8.09 -10.50 0.30
N ALA A 27 -9.18 -11.27 0.22
CA ALA A 27 -10.18 -11.34 1.29
C ALA A 27 -9.56 -11.85 2.61
N TYR A 28 -8.77 -12.93 2.56
CA TYR A 28 -8.08 -13.44 3.75
C TYR A 28 -7.04 -12.49 4.28
N TYR A 29 -6.34 -11.75 3.41
CA TYR A 29 -5.42 -10.72 3.84
C TYR A 29 -6.13 -9.63 4.65
N VAL A 30 -7.26 -9.11 4.16
CA VAL A 30 -8.06 -8.10 4.86
C VAL A 30 -8.55 -8.63 6.21
N GLU A 31 -9.13 -9.83 6.22
CA GLU A 31 -9.64 -10.46 7.45
C GLU A 31 -8.55 -10.58 8.52
N ILE A 32 -7.36 -11.03 8.13
CA ILE A 32 -6.25 -11.28 9.06
C ILE A 32 -5.55 -9.96 9.43
N ALA A 33 -5.48 -8.99 8.53
CA ALA A 33 -4.98 -7.65 8.83
C ALA A 33 -5.87 -6.90 9.84
N GLY A 34 -7.14 -7.27 9.97
CA GLY A 34 -8.03 -6.76 11.03
C GLY A 34 -7.66 -7.26 12.44
N ARG A 35 -6.76 -8.24 12.57
CA ARG A 35 -6.40 -8.86 13.86
C ARG A 35 -5.09 -8.29 14.40
N ALA A 36 -5.17 -7.47 15.46
CA ALA A 36 -4.01 -6.77 16.01
C ALA A 36 -2.79 -7.67 16.36
N HIS A 37 -3.01 -8.92 16.75
CA HIS A 37 -1.92 -9.86 17.07
C HIS A 37 -1.18 -10.38 15.83
N ASP A 38 -1.85 -10.41 14.67
CA ASP A 38 -1.31 -10.94 13.40
C ASP A 38 -0.60 -9.87 12.57
N VAL A 39 -0.63 -8.61 13.00
CA VAL A 39 -0.05 -7.47 12.29
C VAL A 39 1.18 -6.94 13.02
N ALA A 40 2.18 -6.50 12.27
CA ALA A 40 3.38 -5.85 12.78
C ALA A 40 3.04 -4.48 13.38
N SER A 41 3.89 -3.99 14.29
CA SER A 41 3.76 -2.65 14.84
C SER A 41 3.67 -1.63 13.71
N GLY A 42 2.62 -0.79 13.72
CA GLY A 42 2.31 0.14 12.63
C GLY A 42 1.24 -0.35 11.63
N GLY A 43 0.61 -1.51 11.83
CA GLY A 43 -0.67 -1.87 11.17
C GLY A 43 -0.59 -2.28 9.69
N LYS A 44 0.55 -2.09 9.04
CA LYS A 44 0.67 -2.11 7.57
C LYS A 44 1.23 -3.41 6.97
N CYS A 45 1.65 -4.37 7.79
CA CYS A 45 2.21 -5.66 7.34
C CYS A 45 1.85 -6.81 8.27
N LEU A 46 1.54 -7.99 7.73
CA LEU A 46 1.33 -9.20 8.53
C LEU A 46 2.65 -9.72 9.12
N LYS A 47 2.58 -10.16 10.38
CA LYS A 47 3.60 -11.01 11.03
C LYS A 47 3.58 -12.41 10.41
N ASN A 48 4.60 -13.22 10.73
CA ASN A 48 4.69 -14.60 10.27
C ASN A 48 3.42 -15.42 10.61
N ALA A 49 2.85 -15.23 11.81
CA ALA A 49 1.60 -15.87 12.22
C ALA A 49 0.42 -15.54 11.27
N GLY A 50 0.24 -14.27 10.90
CA GLY A 50 -0.78 -13.87 9.93
C GLY A 50 -0.58 -14.49 8.55
N TRP A 51 0.68 -14.56 8.07
CA TRP A 51 0.99 -15.25 6.81
C TRP A 51 0.71 -16.76 6.87
N GLN A 52 1.02 -17.42 7.99
CA GLN A 52 0.68 -18.83 8.22
C GLN A 52 -0.83 -19.04 8.23
N ALA A 53 -1.59 -18.14 8.84
CA ALA A 53 -3.05 -18.23 8.87
C ALA A 53 -3.67 -18.14 7.46
N ILE A 54 -3.14 -17.26 6.58
CA ILE A 54 -3.56 -17.23 5.17
C ILE A 54 -3.21 -18.55 4.48
N LEU A 55 -1.99 -19.05 4.67
CA LEU A 55 -1.54 -20.29 4.03
C LEU A 55 -2.44 -21.47 4.41
N ALA A 56 -2.82 -21.56 5.70
CA ALA A 56 -3.75 -22.57 6.20
C ALA A 56 -5.15 -22.46 5.56
N LYS A 57 -5.66 -21.23 5.35
CA LYS A 57 -6.96 -21.00 4.68
C LYS A 57 -6.95 -21.33 3.19
N LEU A 58 -5.81 -21.17 2.52
CA LEU A 58 -5.67 -21.55 1.11
C LEU A 58 -5.52 -23.07 0.92
N ASP A 59 -5.08 -23.79 1.95
CA ASP A 59 -5.04 -25.26 2.01
C ASP A 59 -4.35 -25.92 0.80
N GLY A 60 -3.21 -25.36 0.38
CA GLY A 60 -2.43 -25.89 -0.74
C GLY A 60 -3.05 -25.71 -2.13
N ARG A 61 -4.21 -25.04 -2.24
CA ARG A 61 -4.84 -24.73 -3.53
C ARG A 61 -3.91 -23.90 -4.40
N GLY A 62 -3.93 -24.15 -5.71
CA GLY A 62 -3.00 -23.53 -6.65
C GLY A 62 -1.54 -23.90 -6.41
N ASN A 63 -1.23 -24.96 -5.67
CA ASN A 63 0.13 -25.30 -5.23
C ASN A 63 0.81 -24.21 -4.39
N ILE A 64 0.01 -23.48 -3.62
CA ILE A 64 0.46 -22.44 -2.71
C ILE A 64 0.74 -23.11 -1.35
N VAL A 65 2.01 -23.44 -1.12
CA VAL A 65 2.47 -24.24 0.02
C VAL A 65 3.52 -23.52 0.87
N ASP A 66 3.97 -22.34 0.46
CA ASP A 66 4.96 -21.54 1.17
C ASP A 66 4.53 -20.07 1.31
N ILE A 67 4.88 -19.48 2.45
CA ILE A 67 4.68 -18.05 2.75
C ILE A 67 5.38 -17.16 1.73
N ASN A 68 6.54 -17.55 1.19
CA ASN A 68 7.21 -16.70 0.21
C ASN A 68 6.39 -16.54 -1.07
N GLN A 69 5.61 -17.56 -1.46
CA GLN A 69 4.69 -17.45 -2.59
C GLN A 69 3.61 -16.40 -2.31
N LEU A 70 3.04 -16.37 -1.10
CA LEU A 70 2.08 -15.35 -0.66
C LEU A 70 2.69 -13.95 -0.65
N LYS A 71 3.88 -13.78 -0.06
CA LYS A 71 4.57 -12.49 0.01
C LYS A 71 4.93 -11.96 -1.37
N ASN A 72 5.40 -12.82 -2.27
CA ASN A 72 5.70 -12.45 -3.65
C ASN A 72 4.42 -12.04 -4.39
N ARG A 73 3.32 -12.75 -4.18
CA ARG A 73 2.04 -12.37 -4.77
C ARG A 73 1.52 -11.03 -4.23
N TRP A 74 1.55 -10.83 -2.91
CA TRP A 74 1.20 -9.56 -2.28
C TRP A 74 2.03 -8.39 -2.82
N LYS A 75 3.34 -8.60 -3.01
CA LYS A 75 4.21 -7.60 -3.63
C LYS A 75 3.73 -7.23 -5.04
N ARG A 76 3.38 -8.21 -5.87
CA ARG A 76 2.86 -7.97 -7.23
C ARG A 76 1.53 -7.24 -7.22
N LEU A 77 0.59 -7.62 -6.36
CA LEU A 77 -0.70 -6.93 -6.23
C LEU A 77 -0.53 -5.45 -5.88
N LYS A 78 0.42 -5.11 -4.99
CA LYS A 78 0.74 -3.71 -4.68
C LYS A 78 1.37 -2.97 -5.85
N GLU A 79 2.27 -3.60 -6.59
CA GLU A 79 2.85 -3.01 -7.80
C GLU A 79 1.76 -2.75 -8.86
N ASP A 80 0.83 -3.70 -9.05
CA ASP A 80 -0.32 -3.54 -9.93
C ASP A 80 -1.24 -2.40 -9.47
N TYR A 81 -1.51 -2.30 -8.17
CA TYR A 81 -2.27 -1.20 -7.59
C TYR A 81 -1.60 0.16 -7.84
N VAL A 82 -0.30 0.30 -7.59
CA VAL A 82 0.45 1.55 -7.82
C VAL A 82 0.38 1.96 -9.29
N ASP A 83 0.62 1.01 -10.20
CA ASP A 83 0.58 1.23 -11.63
C ASP A 83 -0.82 1.66 -12.09
N TYR A 84 -1.86 0.97 -11.62
CA TYR A 84 -3.25 1.26 -11.97
C TYR A 84 -3.73 2.59 -11.37
N ALA A 85 -3.40 2.89 -10.11
CA ALA A 85 -3.73 4.15 -9.46
C ALA A 85 -3.12 5.35 -10.20
N TRP A 86 -1.89 5.22 -10.69
CA TRP A 86 -1.28 6.25 -11.54
C TRP A 86 -2.04 6.44 -12.85
N LEU A 87 -2.43 5.35 -13.53
CA LEU A 87 -3.21 5.43 -14.77
C LEU A 87 -4.56 6.13 -14.54
N VAL A 88 -5.29 5.75 -13.49
CA VAL A 88 -6.57 6.37 -13.13
C VAL A 88 -6.41 7.86 -12.84
N LYS A 89 -5.36 8.26 -12.11
CA LYS A 89 -5.07 9.68 -11.84
C LYS A 89 -4.71 10.44 -13.13
N LYS A 90 -3.82 9.86 -13.94
CA LYS A 90 -3.26 10.50 -15.14
C LYS A 90 -4.30 10.74 -16.24
N PHE A 91 -5.25 9.83 -16.37
CA PHE A 91 -6.32 9.88 -17.38
C PHE A 91 -7.70 10.10 -16.74
N SER A 92 -7.74 10.75 -15.57
CA SER A 92 -9.00 11.13 -14.93
C SER A 92 -9.79 12.09 -15.84
N GLY A 93 -11.08 11.81 -16.02
CA GLY A 93 -11.94 12.49 -17.01
C GLY A 93 -12.45 11.53 -18.09
N ASP A 94 -11.60 11.21 -19.07
CA ASP A 94 -11.94 10.32 -20.21
C ASP A 94 -11.88 8.82 -19.86
N GLY A 95 -11.27 8.49 -18.71
CA GLY A 95 -11.04 7.12 -18.27
C GLY A 95 -10.03 6.37 -19.16
N LEU A 96 -9.72 5.13 -18.78
CA LEU A 96 -8.76 4.31 -19.53
C LEU A 96 -9.30 3.84 -20.90
N GLN A 97 -10.60 4.02 -21.16
CA GLN A 97 -11.26 3.61 -22.39
C GLN A 97 -10.97 4.54 -23.59
N GLY A 98 -10.53 5.78 -23.33
CA GLY A 98 -10.18 6.76 -24.36
C GLY A 98 -8.74 6.70 -24.86
N ILE A 99 -7.92 5.80 -24.31
CA ILE A 99 -6.49 5.69 -24.65
C ILE A 99 -6.32 4.83 -25.91
N ASP A 100 -5.78 5.42 -26.97
CA ASP A 100 -5.51 4.74 -28.24
C ASP A 100 -4.28 3.82 -28.20
N ASP A 101 -4.10 3.02 -29.26
CA ASP A 101 -3.00 2.05 -29.37
C ASP A 101 -1.62 2.71 -29.33
N ALA A 102 -1.48 3.87 -29.97
CA ALA A 102 -0.22 4.61 -30.02
C ALA A 102 0.18 5.08 -28.61
N LYS A 103 -0.79 5.58 -27.84
CA LYS A 103 -0.57 6.03 -26.48
C LYS A 103 -0.28 4.88 -25.53
N TRP A 104 -0.94 3.73 -25.68
CA TRP A 104 -0.56 2.52 -24.94
C TRP A 104 0.87 2.07 -25.25
N ALA A 105 1.29 2.14 -26.51
CA ALA A 105 2.66 1.81 -26.91
C ALA A 105 3.69 2.76 -26.29
N GLU A 106 3.44 4.08 -26.29
CA GLU A 106 4.27 5.08 -25.61
C GLU A 106 4.36 4.81 -24.10
N LEU A 107 3.22 4.50 -23.47
CA LEU A 107 3.15 4.21 -22.04
C LEU A 107 3.95 2.96 -21.66
N ASP A 108 3.99 1.96 -22.53
CA ASP A 108 4.67 0.68 -22.33
C ASP A 108 6.17 0.70 -22.69
N GLU A 109 6.63 1.73 -23.38
CA GLU A 109 8.00 1.81 -23.89
C GLU A 109 9.03 1.71 -22.74
N GLY A 110 10.00 0.80 -22.91
CA GLY A 110 11.06 0.55 -21.93
C GLY A 110 10.59 -0.10 -20.61
N ARG A 111 9.32 -0.48 -20.47
CA ARG A 111 8.79 -1.06 -19.22
C ARG A 111 8.85 -2.57 -19.20
N LYS A 112 9.32 -3.12 -18.08
CA LYS A 112 9.24 -4.56 -17.78
C LYS A 112 7.81 -5.05 -17.60
N HIS A 113 6.95 -4.23 -16.99
CA HIS A 113 5.54 -4.53 -16.77
C HIS A 113 4.69 -3.51 -17.52
N LYS A 114 4.02 -3.99 -18.57
CA LYS A 114 3.21 -3.17 -19.48
C LYS A 114 1.94 -2.68 -18.81
N TYR A 115 1.65 -1.39 -18.90
CA TYR A 115 0.39 -0.79 -18.44
C TYR A 115 -0.80 -1.21 -19.29
N SER A 116 -0.59 -1.52 -20.57
CA SER A 116 -1.65 -2.02 -21.47
C SER A 116 -2.37 -3.27 -20.97
N ARG A 117 -1.83 -3.98 -19.97
CA ARG A 117 -2.52 -5.06 -19.25
C ARG A 117 -3.85 -4.63 -18.62
N PHE A 118 -4.00 -3.34 -18.30
CA PHE A 118 -5.22 -2.77 -17.70
C PHE A 118 -6.18 -2.18 -18.74
N ARG A 119 -5.84 -2.22 -20.03
CA ARG A 119 -6.62 -1.60 -21.10
C ARG A 119 -8.05 -2.12 -21.19
N PHE A 120 -8.20 -3.44 -21.11
CA PHE A 120 -9.49 -4.12 -21.26
C PHE A 120 -10.08 -4.61 -19.95
N THR A 121 -9.26 -4.70 -18.90
CA THR A 121 -9.67 -5.25 -17.62
C THR A 121 -9.10 -4.36 -16.52
N PRO A 122 -9.95 -3.56 -15.86
CA PRO A 122 -9.58 -2.79 -14.68
C PRO A 122 -8.89 -3.65 -13.62
N PHE A 123 -8.01 -3.04 -12.82
CA PHE A 123 -7.43 -3.75 -11.69
C PHE A 123 -8.52 -4.07 -10.66
N ARG A 124 -8.88 -5.35 -10.57
CA ARG A 124 -10.03 -5.84 -9.79
C ARG A 124 -9.98 -5.45 -8.32
N HIS A 125 -8.81 -5.50 -7.70
CA HIS A 125 -8.67 -5.27 -6.27
C HIS A 125 -8.38 -3.80 -5.93
N TYR A 126 -8.63 -2.87 -6.87
CA TYR A 126 -8.28 -1.46 -6.70
C TYR A 126 -8.88 -0.87 -5.42
N SER A 127 -10.19 -0.96 -5.20
CA SER A 127 -10.86 -0.39 -4.03
C SER A 127 -10.36 -0.97 -2.70
N VAL A 128 -10.13 -2.29 -2.67
CA VAL A 128 -9.64 -2.98 -1.47
C VAL A 128 -8.20 -2.59 -1.16
N LEU A 129 -7.32 -2.56 -2.17
CA LEU A 129 -5.93 -2.16 -1.97
C LEU A 129 -5.81 -0.66 -1.71
N ASP A 130 -6.71 0.17 -2.22
CA ASP A 130 -6.74 1.59 -1.92
C ASP A 130 -6.94 1.84 -0.42
N GLY A 131 -7.88 1.12 0.21
CA GLY A 131 -8.09 1.20 1.66
C GLY A 131 -6.96 0.63 2.53
N ILE A 132 -6.06 -0.19 1.98
CA ILE A 132 -4.94 -0.82 2.71
C ILE A 132 -3.62 -0.09 2.46
N VAL A 133 -3.40 0.33 1.23
CA VAL A 133 -2.10 0.79 0.69
C VAL A 133 -2.14 2.29 0.34
N GLY A 134 -3.33 2.86 0.07
CA GLY A 134 -3.50 4.25 -0.34
C GLY A 134 -2.87 5.25 0.63
N ASP A 135 -3.12 5.10 1.93
CA ASP A 135 -2.52 5.94 2.97
C ASP A 135 -0.99 5.84 3.02
N SER A 136 -0.44 4.65 2.72
CA SER A 136 1.02 4.44 2.68
C SER A 136 1.65 5.02 1.41
N MET A 137 0.90 5.10 0.31
CA MET A 137 1.35 5.78 -0.92
C MET A 137 1.28 7.29 -0.80
N ALA A 138 0.25 7.84 -0.15
CA ALA A 138 0.15 9.27 0.13
C ALA A 138 1.36 9.78 0.94
N ASN A 139 1.92 8.92 1.78
CA ASN A 139 3.11 9.18 2.59
C ASN A 139 4.43 8.70 1.96
N CYS A 140 4.43 8.27 0.69
CA CYS A 140 5.61 7.87 -0.07
C CYS A 140 6.46 6.73 0.54
N GLU A 141 5.84 5.81 1.29
CA GLU A 141 6.56 4.71 1.96
C GLU A 141 6.90 3.53 1.02
N TYR A 142 6.30 3.47 -0.19
CA TYR A 142 6.39 2.33 -1.13
C TYR A 142 7.24 2.61 -2.40
N MET A 143 8.44 3.14 -2.22
CA MET A 143 9.31 3.55 -3.34
C MET A 143 10.16 2.40 -3.90
N ARG A 144 9.59 1.57 -4.79
CA ARG A 144 10.41 0.66 -5.64
C ARG A 144 10.05 0.61 -7.12
N SER A 145 8.97 1.28 -7.57
CA SER A 145 8.64 1.39 -9.00
C SER A 145 8.82 2.83 -9.49
N ALA A 146 9.20 3.00 -10.77
CA ALA A 146 9.27 4.30 -11.41
C ALA A 146 7.92 5.03 -11.42
N ALA A 147 6.82 4.27 -11.41
CA ALA A 147 5.45 4.80 -11.25
C ALA A 147 5.23 5.37 -9.83
N GLY A 148 5.65 4.65 -8.78
CA GLY A 148 5.57 5.12 -7.39
C GLY A 148 6.39 6.38 -7.15
N MET A 149 7.60 6.47 -7.72
CA MET A 149 8.43 7.69 -7.64
C MET A 149 7.79 8.88 -8.38
N ARG A 150 7.14 8.67 -9.54
CA ARG A 150 6.45 9.73 -10.28
C ARG A 150 5.18 10.21 -9.58
N LEU A 151 4.37 9.29 -9.03
CA LEU A 151 3.18 9.64 -8.23
C LEU A 151 3.55 10.50 -7.03
N CYS A 152 4.59 10.13 -6.29
CA CYS A 152 5.09 10.91 -5.16
C CYS A 152 5.57 12.30 -5.58
N ASN A 153 6.29 12.42 -6.69
CA ASN A 153 6.71 13.72 -7.20
C ASN A 153 5.51 14.58 -7.63
N GLU A 154 4.47 13.97 -8.22
CA GLU A 154 3.22 14.67 -8.56
C GLU A 154 2.38 15.02 -7.32
N TYR A 155 2.40 14.23 -6.24
CA TYR A 155 1.77 14.54 -4.95
C TYR A 155 2.53 15.63 -4.18
N ALA A 156 3.86 15.58 -4.17
CA ALA A 156 4.71 16.61 -3.55
C ALA A 156 4.63 17.96 -4.29
N ASN A 157 4.47 17.95 -5.61
CA ASN A 157 4.29 19.16 -6.42
C ASN A 157 2.83 19.64 -6.50
N SER A 158 1.85 18.84 -6.06
CA SER A 158 0.44 19.21 -5.93
C SER A 158 0.17 19.88 -4.58
N SER A 159 0.80 21.03 -4.31
CA SER A 159 0.35 22.15 -3.44
C SER A 159 -0.77 21.89 -2.40
N VAL A 160 -0.66 20.90 -1.53
CA VAL A 160 -1.50 20.76 -0.31
C VAL A 160 -0.68 20.41 0.95
N LEU A 161 0.61 20.08 0.81
CA LEU A 161 1.49 19.75 1.95
C LEU A 161 2.64 20.75 2.19
N GLN A 162 2.67 21.90 1.51
CA GLN A 162 3.65 22.96 1.80
C GLN A 162 3.23 23.92 2.93
N SER A 163 2.05 23.77 3.54
CA SER A 163 1.58 24.75 4.54
C SER A 163 1.88 24.42 6.00
N ASN A 164 2.47 23.28 6.38
CA ASN A 164 2.66 22.96 7.80
C ASN A 164 4.08 22.55 8.24
N VAL A 165 5.13 22.84 7.46
CA VAL A 165 6.52 22.70 7.94
C VAL A 165 7.27 23.99 7.69
N SER A 166 6.92 25.03 8.44
CA SER A 166 7.76 26.20 8.68
C SER A 166 7.43 26.77 10.05
N ALA A 167 7.99 26.13 11.07
CA ALA A 167 8.40 26.74 12.33
C ALA A 167 9.24 25.72 13.13
N SER A 168 10.38 25.32 12.59
CA SER A 168 11.59 25.16 13.42
C SER A 168 12.17 26.58 13.53
N ASP A 169 12.85 27.05 14.56
CA ASP A 169 13.48 26.47 15.73
C ASP A 169 13.91 27.67 16.62
N GLU A 170 14.29 27.39 17.85
CA GLU A 170 15.16 28.21 18.73
C GLU A 170 14.73 29.62 19.18
N SER A 171 14.50 29.76 20.49
CA SER A 171 15.58 30.26 21.36
C SER A 171 15.34 29.99 22.84
N LEU A 172 16.33 29.35 23.45
CA LEU A 172 16.66 29.39 24.88
C LEU A 172 17.24 30.78 25.18
N ASP A 173 16.79 31.48 26.23
CA ASP A 173 17.70 31.99 27.26
C ASP A 173 17.04 32.49 28.56
N HIS A 174 17.90 32.56 29.59
CA HIS A 174 17.72 32.72 31.03
C HIS A 174 17.14 34.06 31.54
N ASN A 175 16.61 33.98 32.79
CA ASN A 175 16.67 34.93 33.93
C ASN A 175 16.67 36.45 33.65
N GLN A 176 15.85 37.24 34.37
CA GLN A 176 16.11 37.79 35.72
C GLN A 176 15.11 38.91 36.09
N GLU A 177 14.82 39.00 37.39
CA GLU A 177 14.50 40.20 38.20
C GLU A 177 13.30 41.12 37.88
N GLY A 178 12.39 41.17 38.87
CA GLY A 178 12.09 42.41 39.59
C GLY A 178 11.02 43.33 39.02
N THR A 179 9.92 43.49 39.75
CA THR A 179 9.46 44.77 40.35
C THR A 179 7.95 44.69 40.65
N VAL A 180 7.63 44.73 41.94
CA VAL A 180 6.29 45.00 42.49
C VAL A 180 5.88 46.44 42.13
N PRO A 181 4.58 46.73 42.00
CA PRO A 181 4.06 47.64 43.00
C PRO A 181 2.68 47.25 43.55
N GLU A 182 2.55 47.52 44.86
CA GLU A 182 1.29 47.77 45.57
C GLU A 182 0.36 48.70 44.78
N THR A 183 -0.96 48.56 44.93
CA THR A 183 -1.80 49.55 45.65
C THR A 183 -3.23 49.02 45.79
N MET A 184 -3.75 49.17 47.01
CA MET A 184 -5.10 48.88 47.49
C MET A 184 -6.18 49.68 46.72
N THR A 185 -7.44 49.24 46.74
CA THR A 185 -8.58 50.02 47.29
C THR A 185 -9.95 49.41 46.91
N ALA A 186 -10.68 49.07 47.98
CA ALA A 186 -12.12 49.15 48.27
C ALA A 186 -13.21 48.64 47.31
N ALA A 187 -14.06 47.78 47.91
CA ALA A 187 -15.43 47.47 47.54
C ALA A 187 -16.39 48.67 47.71
N PRO A 188 -17.57 48.61 47.07
CA PRO A 188 -18.83 48.48 47.81
C PRO A 188 -19.73 47.39 47.17
N ALA A 189 -20.75 46.80 47.78
CA ALA A 189 -21.61 47.14 48.92
C ALA A 189 -22.05 45.85 49.65
#